data_AF-A0A4Q7YX09-F1
#
_entry.id   AF-A0A4Q7YX09-F1
#
_cell.length_a   1.000
_cell.length_b   1.000
_cell.length_c   1.000
_cell.angle_alpha   90.00
_cell.angle_beta   90.00
_cell.angle_gamma   90.00
#
_symmetry.space_group_name_H-M   'P 1'
#
loop_
_entity.id
_entity.type
_entity.pdbx_description
1 polymer ?
#
loop_
_entity_poly.entity_id
_entity_poly.type
_entity_poly.pdbx_seq_one_letter_code
_entity_poly.pdbx_strand_id
1 'polypeptide(L)'
;MKRVIVLFVVALVVLLAMNRQRVFLRDPLGKAYRNDAQLPGVRVYINYSNDVLVEETDRQRTYVVQGWNRIPGLPQALTCLRGMLCWTDADRARQAPLEAVGASPDTEMSDREVSFKERDGTRVRITLR
;
A
#
# COMPACT_ATOMS: atom_id res chain seq x y z
N MET A 1 2.85 11.66 36.29
CA MET A 1 3.11 10.66 35.21
C MET A 1 2.05 10.68 34.11
N LYS A 2 0.75 10.50 34.42
CA LYS A 2 -0.31 10.49 33.38
C LYS A 2 -0.29 11.72 32.44
N ARG A 3 -0.09 12.93 32.98
CA ARG A 3 0.03 14.17 32.18
C ARG A 3 1.23 14.18 31.22
N VAL A 4 2.35 13.58 31.63
CA VAL A 4 3.57 13.49 30.82
C VAL A 4 3.38 12.49 29.68
N ILE A 5 2.76 11.34 29.98
CA ILE A 5 2.42 10.34 28.96
C ILE A 5 1.44 10.94 27.94
N VAL A 6 0.42 11.66 28.40
CA VAL A 6 -0.53 12.33 27.50
C VAL A 6 0.17 13.36 26.62
N LEU A 7 1.07 14.18 27.17
CA LEU A 7 1.87 15.13 26.37
C LEU A 7 2.71 14.41 25.32
N PHE A 8 3.32 13.28 25.66
CA PHE A 8 4.11 12.48 24.73
C PHE A 8 3.25 11.90 23.59
N VAL A 9 2.06 11.38 23.92
CA VAL A 9 1.12 10.85 22.93
C VAL A 9 0.63 11.96 22.00
N VAL A 10 0.27 13.13 22.53
CA VAL A 10 -0.16 14.28 21.72
C VAL A 10 0.98 14.75 20.82
N ALA A 11 2.20 14.89 21.34
CA ALA A 11 3.37 15.27 20.54
C ALA A 11 3.64 14.26 19.42
N LEU A 12 3.52 12.96 19.70
CA LEU A 12 3.66 11.90 18.70
C LEU A 12 2.60 12.03 17.59
N VAL A 13 1.32 12.24 17.95
CA VAL A 13 0.23 12.42 16.97
C VAL A 13 0.48 13.65 16.09
N VAL A 14 0.90 14.78 16.68
CA VAL A 14 1.24 16.00 15.93
C VAL A 14 2.40 15.74 14.98
N LEU A 15 3.45 15.05 15.43
CA LEU A 15 4.62 14.77 14.62
C LEU A 15 4.29 13.83 13.44
N LEU A 16 3.43 12.82 13.66
CA LEU A 16 2.90 11.95 12.59
C LEU A 16 2.06 12.74 11.59
N ALA A 17 1.21 13.65 12.06
CA ALA A 17 0.40 14.51 11.21
C ALA A 17 1.24 15.51 10.39
N MET A 18 2.27 16.11 11.01
CA MET A 18 3.16 17.07 10.33
C MET A 18 4.06 16.41 9.30
N ASN A 19 4.65 15.25 9.62
CA ASN A 19 5.46 14.49 8.67
C ASN A 19 4.64 13.78 7.60
N ARG A 20 3.31 13.82 7.69
CA ARG A 20 2.37 13.21 6.74
C ARG A 20 2.76 11.76 6.39
N GLN A 21 3.19 11.01 7.40
CA GLN A 21 3.60 9.63 7.22
C GLN A 21 2.36 8.78 6.93
N ARG A 22 2.38 8.07 5.80
CA ARG A 22 1.32 7.11 5.48
C ARG A 22 1.61 5.79 6.15
N VAL A 23 0.76 5.45 7.10
CA VAL A 23 0.79 4.18 7.83
C VAL A 23 -0.17 3.21 7.16
N PHE A 24 0.38 2.08 6.74
CA PHE A 24 -0.31 0.95 6.12
C PHE A 24 -0.53 -0.14 7.17
N LEU A 25 -1.79 -0.50 7.39
CA LEU A 25 -2.19 -1.58 8.30
C LEU A 25 -2.52 -2.81 7.49
N ARG A 26 -2.11 -3.98 7.99
CA ARG A 26 -2.41 -5.24 7.32
C ARG A 26 -3.92 -5.51 7.32
N ASP A 27 -4.46 -5.77 6.14
CA ASP A 27 -5.76 -6.41 5.95
C ASP A 27 -5.54 -7.95 5.96
N PRO A 28 -5.96 -8.67 7.02
CA PRO A 28 -5.78 -10.11 7.10
C PRO A 28 -6.70 -10.89 6.15
N LEU A 29 -7.75 -10.26 5.63
CA LEU A 29 -8.72 -10.86 4.71
C LEU A 29 -8.45 -10.48 3.25
N GLY A 30 -7.57 -9.50 3.03
CA GLY A 30 -7.14 -9.06 1.72
C GLY A 30 -6.47 -10.19 0.93
N LYS A 31 -6.81 -10.28 -0.35
CA LYS A 31 -6.28 -11.31 -1.27
C LYS A 31 -5.85 -10.66 -2.57
N ALA A 32 -4.83 -11.23 -3.20
CA ALA A 32 -4.42 -10.86 -4.54
C ALA A 32 -4.59 -12.04 -5.50
N TYR A 33 -4.91 -11.71 -6.74
CA TYR A 33 -5.16 -12.61 -7.84
C TYR A 33 -4.34 -12.15 -9.05
N ARG A 34 -3.83 -13.10 -9.82
CA ARG A 34 -3.12 -12.86 -11.07
C ARG A 34 -3.72 -13.75 -12.15
N ASN A 35 -4.31 -13.15 -13.18
CA ASN A 35 -5.12 -13.85 -14.18
C ASN A 35 -6.15 -14.79 -13.52
N ASP A 36 -6.89 -14.24 -12.54
CA ASP A 36 -7.89 -14.93 -11.70
C ASP A 36 -7.37 -16.05 -10.78
N ALA A 37 -6.10 -16.45 -10.87
CA ALA A 37 -5.49 -17.36 -9.92
C ALA A 37 -5.10 -16.63 -8.64
N GLN A 38 -5.54 -17.13 -7.48
CA GLN A 38 -5.15 -16.54 -6.19
C GLN A 38 -3.65 -16.72 -5.96
N LEU A 39 -2.97 -15.62 -5.61
CA LEU A 39 -1.56 -15.65 -5.24
C LEU A 39 -1.42 -16.11 -3.77
N PRO A 40 -0.66 -17.19 -3.49
CA PRO A 40 -0.36 -17.61 -2.13
C PRO A 40 0.62 -16.61 -1.46
N GLY A 41 0.64 -16.61 -0.12
CA GLY A 41 1.66 -15.86 0.64
C GLY A 41 1.58 -14.33 0.53
N VAL A 42 0.52 -13.78 -0.04
CA VAL A 42 0.35 -12.33 -0.21
C VAL A 42 -0.15 -11.68 1.08
N ARG A 43 0.43 -10.54 1.43
CA ARG A 43 -0.07 -9.65 2.47
C ARG A 43 -0.54 -8.35 1.83
N VAL A 44 -1.78 -7.99 2.11
CA VAL A 44 -2.38 -6.74 1.66
C VAL A 44 -2.40 -5.78 2.84
N TYR A 45 -2.08 -4.52 2.57
CA TYR A 45 -2.12 -3.45 3.54
C TYR A 45 -2.87 -2.26 2.97
N ILE A 46 -3.63 -1.59 3.84
CA ILE A 46 -4.46 -0.44 3.49
C ILE A 46 -4.09 0.74 4.39
N ASN A 47 -4.38 1.96 3.92
CA ASN A 47 -4.24 3.15 4.76
C ASN A 47 -5.49 4.04 4.71
N TYR A 48 -5.49 5.10 5.49
CA TYR A 48 -6.61 6.06 5.58
C TYR A 48 -6.84 6.87 4.28
N SER A 49 -5.87 6.88 3.36
CA SER A 49 -5.94 7.58 2.08
C SER A 49 -6.43 6.68 0.94
N ASN A 50 -6.96 5.49 1.27
CA ASN A 50 -7.36 4.46 0.31
C ASN A 50 -6.21 4.06 -0.62
N ASP A 51 -4.97 4.05 -0.14
CA ASP A 51 -3.90 3.37 -0.86
C ASP A 51 -3.87 1.90 -0.48
N VAL A 52 -3.40 1.08 -1.40
CA VAL A 52 -3.22 -0.35 -1.19
C VAL A 52 -1.77 -0.72 -1.44
N LEU A 53 -1.13 -1.33 -0.45
CA LEU A 53 0.20 -1.90 -0.52
C LEU A 53 0.08 -3.42 -0.54
N VAL A 54 0.80 -4.07 -1.43
CA VAL A 54 0.81 -5.52 -1.58
C VAL A 54 2.25 -6.01 -1.43
N GLU A 55 2.43 -6.98 -0.54
CA GLU A 55 3.69 -7.71 -0.34
C GLU A 55 3.48 -9.16 -0.77
N GLU A 56 4.10 -9.55 -1.88
CA GLU A 56 4.17 -10.94 -2.36
C GLU A 56 5.38 -11.63 -1.72
N THR A 57 5.17 -12.28 -0.55
CA THR A 57 6.29 -12.88 0.23
C THR A 57 7.10 -13.89 -0.58
N ASP A 58 6.43 -14.75 -1.35
CA ASP A 58 7.07 -15.83 -2.12
C ASP A 58 7.89 -15.31 -3.31
N ARG A 59 7.51 -14.14 -3.84
CA ARG A 59 8.15 -13.51 -5.01
C ARG A 59 9.06 -12.35 -4.65
N GLN A 60 9.18 -12.03 -3.35
CA GLN A 60 9.93 -10.89 -2.84
C GLN A 60 9.60 -9.57 -3.55
N ARG A 61 8.32 -9.38 -3.89
CA ARG A 61 7.86 -8.22 -4.65
C ARG A 61 6.91 -7.40 -3.79
N THR A 62 7.16 -6.10 -3.72
CA THR A 62 6.30 -5.16 -2.99
C THR A 62 5.92 -4.01 -3.88
N TYR A 63 4.63 -3.70 -3.98
CA TYR A 63 4.14 -2.58 -4.76
C TYR A 63 2.97 -1.90 -4.06
N VAL A 64 2.78 -0.63 -4.39
CA VAL A 64 1.72 0.22 -3.88
C VAL A 64 0.89 0.75 -5.04
N VAL A 65 -0.42 0.79 -4.85
CA VAL A 65 -1.37 1.50 -5.71
C VAL A 65 -1.92 2.65 -4.88
N GLN A 66 -1.61 3.87 -5.29
CA GLN A 66 -2.05 5.06 -4.55
C GLN A 66 -3.40 5.53 -5.05
N GLY A 67 -4.32 5.85 -4.13
CA GLY A 67 -5.69 6.23 -4.48
C GLY A 67 -5.80 7.47 -5.37
N TRP A 68 -4.84 8.40 -5.26
CA TRP A 68 -4.88 9.70 -5.95
C TRP A 68 -4.42 9.63 -7.42
N ASN A 69 -3.44 8.78 -7.75
CA ASN A 69 -2.95 8.63 -9.13
C ASN A 69 -3.41 7.33 -9.78
N ARG A 70 -3.85 6.34 -8.99
CA ARG A 70 -4.21 4.98 -9.44
C ARG A 70 -3.09 4.30 -10.25
N ILE A 71 -1.85 4.69 -10.01
CA ILE A 71 -0.70 4.10 -10.69
C ILE A 71 -0.08 3.06 -9.75
N PRO A 72 0.06 1.80 -10.18
CA PRO A 72 0.80 0.80 -9.44
C PRO A 72 2.31 1.08 -9.57
N GLY A 73 3.04 1.01 -8.46
CA GLY A 73 4.48 1.29 -8.44
C GLY A 73 5.21 0.63 -7.28
N LEU A 74 6.52 0.51 -7.40
CA LEU A 74 7.41 0.03 -6.34
C LEU A 74 7.72 1.19 -5.39
N PRO A 75 7.42 1.09 -4.07
CA PRO A 75 7.76 2.15 -3.13
C PRO A 75 9.28 2.29 -3.00
N GLN A 76 9.81 3.52 -3.09
CA GLN A 76 11.25 3.76 -2.95
C GLN A 76 11.74 3.60 -1.51
N ALA A 77 10.90 3.95 -0.55
CA ALA A 77 11.18 3.80 0.87
C ALA A 77 9.95 3.22 1.57
N LEU A 78 10.15 2.07 2.22
CA LEU A 78 9.12 1.36 2.96
C LEU A 78 9.77 0.72 4.18
N THR A 79 9.25 1.01 5.37
CA THR A 79 9.68 0.35 6.60
C THR A 79 8.52 -0.45 7.16
N CYS A 80 8.73 -1.74 7.42
CA CYS A 80 7.69 -2.64 7.91
C CYS A 80 8.02 -3.19 9.30
N LEU A 81 7.08 -3.03 10.23
CA LEU A 81 7.14 -3.62 11.56
C LEU A 81 6.50 -5.01 11.56
N ARG A 82 7.34 -6.05 11.57
CA ARG A 82 6.95 -7.47 11.77
C ARG A 82 5.79 -7.94 10.89
N GLY A 83 5.67 -7.40 9.67
CA GLY A 83 4.60 -7.75 8.73
C GLY A 83 3.17 -7.37 9.17
N MET A 84 3.00 -6.60 10.25
CA MET A 84 1.70 -6.12 10.72
C MET A 84 1.38 -4.72 10.19
N LEU A 85 2.41 -3.89 10.07
CA LEU A 85 2.27 -2.48 9.75
C LEU A 85 3.48 -2.07 8.91
N CYS A 86 3.26 -1.27 7.88
CA CYS A 86 4.32 -0.62 7.12
C CYS A 86 4.10 0.89 7.10
N TRP A 87 5.15 1.68 6.93
CA TRP A 87 5.01 3.12 6.69
C TRP A 87 5.96 3.60 5.61
N THR A 88 5.54 4.66 4.94
CA THR A 88 6.34 5.41 3.97
C THR A 88 6.73 6.77 4.55
N ASP A 89 7.83 7.30 4.06
CA ASP A 89 8.47 8.55 4.47
C ASP A 89 7.74 9.82 3.98
N ALA A 90 6.78 9.71 3.07
CA ALA A 90 6.09 10.85 2.47
C ALA A 90 4.56 10.68 2.32
N ASP A 91 3.86 11.82 2.25
CA ASP A 91 2.41 11.95 1.96
C ASP A 91 2.03 11.38 0.59
N ARG A 92 2.98 11.38 -0.35
CA ARG A 92 2.89 10.64 -1.60
C ARG A 92 4.16 9.81 -1.65
N ALA A 93 4.03 8.51 -1.40
CA ALA A 93 5.17 7.62 -1.51
C ALA A 93 5.76 7.77 -2.91
N ARG A 94 7.05 8.10 -2.98
CA ARG A 94 7.75 8.10 -4.26
C ARG A 94 7.77 6.65 -4.74
N GLN A 95 7.23 6.43 -5.93
CA GLN A 95 7.13 5.10 -6.50
C GLN A 95 7.83 5.07 -7.85
N ALA A 96 8.60 4.01 -8.09
CA ALA A 96 9.00 3.67 -9.45
C ALA A 96 7.80 3.01 -10.13
N PRO A 97 7.27 3.56 -11.23
CA PRO A 97 6.15 2.96 -11.94
C PRO A 97 6.43 1.49 -12.27
N LEU A 98 5.43 0.62 -12.07
CA LEU A 98 5.53 -0.78 -12.49
C LEU A 98 5.51 -0.93 -14.02
N GLU A 99 5.02 0.08 -14.74
CA GLU A 99 5.05 0.19 -16.19
C GLU A 99 6.00 1.30 -16.66
N ALA A 100 6.54 1.20 -17.88
CA ALA A 100 7.31 2.28 -18.45
C ALA A 100 6.42 3.52 -18.63
N VAL A 101 6.95 4.69 -18.26
CA VAL A 101 6.33 6.02 -18.37
C VAL A 101 5.49 6.14 -19.65
N GLY A 102 4.16 6.24 -19.52
CA GLY A 102 3.24 6.50 -20.63
C GLY A 102 2.14 5.46 -20.86
N ALA A 103 2.22 4.28 -20.27
CA ALA A 103 1.07 3.38 -20.18
C ALA A 103 0.15 3.91 -19.08
N SER A 104 -1.07 4.34 -19.44
CA SER A 104 -2.11 4.56 -18.44
C SER A 104 -2.61 3.17 -18.06
N PRO A 105 -2.32 2.66 -16.86
CA PRO A 105 -2.89 1.39 -16.45
C PRO A 105 -4.41 1.57 -16.40
N ASP A 106 -5.15 0.62 -16.96
CA ASP A 106 -6.60 0.45 -16.68
C ASP A 106 -6.73 0.04 -15.20
N THR A 107 -6.42 0.97 -14.29
CA THR A 107 -6.50 0.74 -12.85
C THR A 107 -7.89 1.15 -12.39
N GLU A 108 -8.68 0.16 -12.03
CA GLU A 108 -9.93 0.34 -11.32
C GLU A 108 -9.65 0.22 -9.82
N MET A 109 -10.08 1.21 -9.05
CA MET A 109 -9.87 1.23 -7.61
C MET A 109 -11.15 1.64 -6.92
N SER A 110 -11.61 0.80 -5.99
CA SER A 110 -12.79 0.98 -5.16
C SER A 110 -12.46 0.58 -3.72
N ASP A 111 -13.39 0.83 -2.80
CA ASP A 111 -13.23 0.49 -1.39
C ASP A 111 -13.15 -1.02 -1.11
N ARG A 112 -13.44 -1.87 -2.13
CA ARG A 112 -13.47 -3.33 -2.00
C ARG A 112 -12.53 -4.06 -2.96
N GLU A 113 -12.13 -3.40 -4.04
CA GLU A 113 -11.36 -4.03 -5.10
C GLU A 113 -10.44 -3.01 -5.78
N VAL A 114 -9.21 -3.45 -6.03
CA VAL A 114 -8.24 -2.76 -6.88
C VAL A 114 -7.84 -3.71 -7.99
N SER A 115 -8.03 -3.34 -9.25
CA SER A 115 -7.57 -4.15 -10.38
C SER A 115 -6.79 -3.31 -11.37
N PHE A 116 -5.72 -3.88 -11.92
CA PHE A 116 -4.89 -3.23 -12.94
C PHE A 116 -4.27 -4.29 -13.85
N LYS A 117 -3.73 -3.85 -15.00
CA LYS A 117 -2.97 -4.71 -15.92
C LYS A 117 -1.48 -4.40 -15.77
N GLU A 118 -0.66 -5.44 -15.87
CA GLU A 118 0.79 -5.29 -16.01
C GLU A 118 1.19 -5.23 -17.49
N ARG A 119 2.46 -4.90 -17.75
CA ARG A 119 3.04 -4.74 -19.10
C ARG A 119 2.84 -5.94 -20.04
N ASP A 120 2.80 -7.15 -19.49
CA ASP A 120 2.60 -8.41 -20.23
C ASP A 120 1.12 -8.71 -20.52
N GLY A 121 0.21 -7.79 -20.14
CA GLY A 121 -1.24 -7.97 -20.24
C GLY A 121 -1.84 -8.76 -19.07
N THR A 122 -1.02 -9.20 -18.11
CA THR A 122 -1.49 -9.93 -16.93
C THR A 122 -2.39 -9.03 -16.08
N ARG A 123 -3.60 -9.52 -15.77
CA ARG A 123 -4.53 -8.82 -14.88
C ARG A 123 -4.20 -9.14 -13.43
N VAL A 124 -3.96 -8.11 -12.64
CA VAL A 124 -3.85 -8.20 -11.18
C VAL A 124 -5.15 -7.69 -10.58
N ARG A 125 -5.72 -8.46 -9.64
CA ARG A 125 -6.90 -8.06 -8.86
C ARG A 125 -6.62 -8.25 -7.38
N ILE A 126 -6.90 -7.24 -6.58
CA ILE A 126 -6.72 -7.22 -5.14
C ILE A 126 -8.09 -6.97 -4.53
N THR A 127 -8.54 -7.87 -3.67
CA THR A 127 -9.80 -7.70 -2.94
C THR A 127 -9.51 -7.26 -1.51
N LEU A 128 -10.25 -6.27 -1.02
CA LEU A 128 -10.14 -5.64 0.29
C LEU A 128 -11.37 -5.99 1.15
N ARG A 129 -11.24 -6.03 2.49
CA ARG A 129 -12.38 -6.32 3.37
C ARG A 129 -12.44 -5.55 4.68
#